data_AF-A0A067P5M2-F1
#
_entry.id   AF-A0A067P5M2-F1
#
_cell.length_a   1.000
_cell.length_b   1.000
_cell.length_c   1.000
_cell.angle_alpha   90.00
_cell.angle_beta   90.00
_cell.angle_gamma   90.00
#
_symmetry.space_group_name_H-M   'P 1'
#
loop_
_entity.id
_entity.type
_entity.pdbx_description
1 polymer ?
#
loop_
_entity_poly.entity_id
_entity_poly.type
_entity_poly.pdbx_seq_one_letter_code
_entity_poly.pdbx_strand_id
1 'polypeptide(L)'
;MLLFSVLTLGLASTAFATPFKRSGGLTVKLSTPTTSVDSIEDLTLVAEVTNTGTEDVKVLKYGTVLDNRLPTRAFAVTKDGVDVPFTGIRIQVSLADADETAYTTIPAGKSVTVSHEVAPLFDFASVGTGKFSFETLSTFQVAGIADRVASITDLTKVETATDAVAVEVTADVKKRDLPERNKRAVNICSTSSRRTFIDASYSEAKTLASLGSSYISSRGTGDALYRAYWKTNSASSVTSILNAVANENSGSRTLSCTDSLGACSSGVIAYTATATTNLVY
;
A
#
# COMPACT_ATOMS: atom_id res chain seq x y z
N MET A 1 15.72 -21.02 74.72
CA MET A 1 16.03 -19.81 73.92
C MET A 1 17.14 -20.19 72.96
N LEU A 2 17.03 -20.22 71.64
CA LEU A 2 16.08 -19.62 70.70
C LEU A 2 15.79 -20.64 69.57
N LEU A 3 14.53 -20.72 69.11
CA LEU A 3 14.18 -21.35 67.83
C LEU A 3 14.51 -20.36 66.70
N PHE A 4 15.26 -20.82 65.69
CA PHE A 4 15.43 -20.10 64.43
C PHE A 4 14.25 -20.43 63.49
N SER A 5 13.36 -19.46 63.28
CA SER A 5 12.35 -19.51 62.21
C SER A 5 12.99 -19.07 60.90
N VAL A 6 13.02 -19.97 59.92
CA VAL A 6 13.39 -19.66 58.53
C VAL A 6 12.13 -19.20 57.80
N LEU A 7 12.03 -17.90 57.53
CA LEU A 7 10.95 -17.30 56.75
C LEU A 7 11.37 -17.29 55.27
N THR A 8 10.79 -18.18 54.46
CA THR A 8 10.98 -18.23 53.01
C THR A 8 10.16 -17.12 52.34
N LEU A 9 10.81 -16.05 51.91
CA LEU A 9 10.23 -15.03 51.04
C LEU A 9 10.12 -15.57 49.61
N GLY A 10 8.93 -16.00 49.20
CA GLY A 10 8.60 -16.24 47.80
C GLY A 10 8.43 -14.92 47.05
N LEU A 11 9.39 -14.56 46.19
CA LEU A 11 9.19 -13.48 45.23
C LEU A 11 8.17 -13.95 44.18
N ALA A 12 6.94 -13.47 44.31
CA ALA A 12 5.95 -13.53 43.24
C ALA A 12 6.39 -12.56 42.13
N SER A 13 6.97 -13.11 41.06
CA SER A 13 7.20 -12.38 39.81
C SER A 13 5.85 -12.08 39.16
N THR A 14 5.34 -10.88 39.40
CA THR A 14 4.22 -10.30 38.67
C THR A 14 4.70 -9.99 37.25
N ALA A 15 4.36 -10.86 36.30
CA ALA A 15 4.45 -10.51 34.90
C ALA A 15 3.47 -9.36 34.64
N PHE A 16 3.99 -8.15 34.47
CA PHE A 16 3.22 -7.04 33.92
C PHE A 16 2.81 -7.42 32.49
N ALA A 17 1.61 -7.98 32.35
CA ALA A 17 0.94 -8.06 31.07
C ALA A 17 0.61 -6.62 30.66
N THR A 18 1.50 -6.00 29.89
CA THR A 18 1.17 -4.79 29.14
C THR A 18 0.00 -5.10 28.21
N PRO A 19 -1.02 -4.22 28.08
CA PRO A 19 -2.12 -4.40 27.15
C PRO A 19 -1.65 -4.06 25.73
N PHE A 20 -0.69 -4.81 25.20
CA PHE A 20 -0.68 -5.01 23.76
C PHE A 20 -1.89 -5.89 23.49
N LYS A 21 -2.93 -5.34 22.86
CA LYS A 21 -3.92 -6.14 22.15
C LYS A 21 -3.13 -7.05 21.20
N ARG A 22 -2.81 -8.27 21.63
CA ARG A 22 -2.36 -9.33 20.73
C ARG A 22 -3.61 -9.75 19.97
N SER A 23 -3.98 -8.98 18.94
CA SER A 23 -4.77 -9.58 17.87
C SER A 23 -3.88 -10.70 17.35
N GLY A 24 -4.35 -11.94 17.46
CA GLY A 24 -3.65 -13.04 16.82
C GLY A 24 -3.48 -12.74 15.33
N GLY A 25 -2.35 -13.19 14.79
CA GLY A 25 -1.77 -12.68 13.56
C GLY A 25 -2.55 -13.09 12.31
N LEU A 26 -2.39 -12.29 11.27
CA LEU A 26 -2.69 -12.74 9.92
C LEU A 26 -1.52 -13.60 9.42
N THR A 27 -1.79 -14.58 8.58
CA THR A 27 -0.76 -15.27 7.78
C THR A 27 -1.16 -15.23 6.33
N VAL A 28 -0.17 -15.14 5.44
CA VAL A 28 -0.40 -15.09 4.00
C VAL A 28 0.29 -16.29 3.37
N LYS A 29 -0.44 -17.02 2.54
CA LYS A 29 0.08 -18.08 1.69
C LYS A 29 -0.08 -17.67 0.24
N LEU A 30 1.01 -17.65 -0.51
CA LEU A 30 1.01 -17.40 -1.94
C LEU A 30 1.14 -18.72 -2.70
N SER A 31 0.36 -18.88 -3.77
CA SER A 31 0.41 -20.05 -4.64
C SER A 31 0.07 -19.67 -6.07
N THR A 32 0.32 -20.59 -7.00
CA THR A 32 -0.09 -20.47 -8.40
C THR A 32 -0.47 -21.86 -8.92
N PRO A 33 -1.45 -21.98 -9.85
CA PRO A 33 -1.80 -23.27 -10.44
C PRO A 33 -0.68 -23.85 -11.31
N THR A 34 0.18 -22.99 -11.87
CA THR A 34 1.21 -23.38 -12.85
C THR A 34 2.55 -22.74 -12.50
N THR A 35 3.61 -23.54 -12.47
CA THR A 35 4.99 -23.06 -12.23
C THR A 35 5.73 -22.66 -13.52
N SER A 36 5.09 -22.86 -14.67
CA SER A 36 5.57 -22.46 -15.98
C SER A 36 4.39 -22.07 -16.86
N VAL A 37 4.49 -20.94 -17.56
CA VAL A 37 3.49 -20.45 -18.52
C VAL A 37 4.16 -19.96 -19.80
N ASP A 38 3.44 -20.01 -20.92
CA ASP A 38 3.95 -19.48 -22.19
C ASP A 38 3.84 -17.95 -22.23
N SER A 39 2.70 -17.39 -21.80
CA SER A 39 2.50 -15.96 -21.66
C SER A 39 2.36 -15.54 -20.20
N ILE A 40 2.89 -14.37 -19.86
CA ILE A 40 2.67 -13.75 -18.54
C ILE A 40 1.18 -13.46 -18.29
N GLU A 41 0.37 -13.32 -19.33
CA GLU A 41 -1.08 -13.13 -19.25
C GLU A 41 -1.80 -14.36 -18.68
N ASP A 42 -1.22 -15.55 -18.84
CA ASP A 42 -1.78 -16.80 -18.32
C ASP A 42 -1.43 -17.02 -16.83
N LEU A 43 -0.55 -16.18 -16.26
CA LEU A 43 -0.15 -16.30 -14.87
C LEU A 43 -1.22 -15.72 -13.94
N THR A 44 -1.81 -16.62 -13.13
CA THR A 44 -2.63 -16.25 -11.97
C THR A 44 -1.88 -16.57 -10.67
N LEU A 45 -1.80 -15.58 -9.79
CA LEU A 45 -1.36 -15.78 -8.40
C LEU A 45 -2.58 -15.90 -7.49
N VAL A 46 -2.54 -16.80 -6.52
CA VAL A 46 -3.60 -17.00 -5.53
C VAL A 46 -3.03 -16.75 -4.15
N ALA A 47 -3.53 -15.70 -3.50
CA ALA A 47 -3.19 -15.36 -2.14
C ALA A 47 -4.30 -15.81 -1.19
N GLU A 48 -3.93 -16.55 -0.15
CA GLU A 48 -4.81 -16.94 0.95
C GLU A 48 -4.36 -16.21 2.21
N VAL A 49 -5.26 -15.41 2.80
CA VAL A 49 -5.01 -14.70 4.06
C VAL A 49 -5.84 -15.34 5.16
N THR A 50 -5.18 -15.88 6.18
CA THR A 50 -5.81 -16.55 7.31
C THR A 50 -5.72 -15.70 8.57
N ASN A 51 -6.84 -15.57 9.28
CA ASN A 51 -6.84 -15.02 10.62
C ASN A 51 -6.54 -16.13 11.64
N THR A 52 -5.33 -16.12 12.20
CA THR A 52 -4.90 -17.09 13.22
C THR A 52 -5.24 -16.66 14.65
N GLY A 53 -5.92 -15.51 14.80
CA GLY A 53 -6.42 -15.02 16.06
C GLY A 53 -7.73 -15.64 16.50
N THR A 54 -8.15 -15.24 17.70
CA THR A 54 -9.36 -15.72 18.38
C THR A 54 -10.58 -14.84 18.17
N GLU A 55 -10.41 -13.68 17.55
CA GLU A 55 -11.47 -12.70 17.27
C GLU A 55 -11.57 -12.46 15.77
N ASP A 56 -12.76 -12.14 15.29
CA ASP A 56 -12.99 -11.72 13.92
C ASP A 56 -12.32 -10.36 13.69
N VAL A 57 -11.67 -10.20 12.54
CA VAL A 57 -10.97 -8.96 12.19
C VAL A 57 -11.49 -8.35 10.91
N LYS A 58 -11.53 -7.02 10.87
CA LYS A 58 -11.80 -6.22 9.68
C LYS A 58 -10.47 -5.72 9.14
N VAL A 59 -10.15 -6.05 7.90
CA VAL A 59 -8.86 -5.75 7.24
C VAL A 59 -9.09 -4.76 6.12
N LEU A 60 -8.33 -3.65 6.11
CA LEU A 60 -8.33 -2.71 5.00
C LEU A 60 -7.67 -3.36 3.78
N LYS A 61 -8.37 -3.41 2.64
CA LYS A 61 -7.90 -4.11 1.44
C LYS A 61 -6.82 -3.34 0.66
N TYR A 62 -6.88 -2.02 0.70
CA TYR A 62 -6.02 -1.12 -0.09
C TYR A 62 -4.53 -1.45 -0.01
N GLY A 63 -3.92 -1.71 -1.17
CA GLY A 63 -2.49 -2.02 -1.27
C GLY A 63 -2.10 -3.40 -0.73
N THR A 64 -3.06 -4.29 -0.51
CA THR A 64 -2.82 -5.64 0.00
C THR A 64 -3.26 -6.70 -1.00
N VAL A 65 -2.87 -7.95 -0.78
CA VAL A 65 -3.32 -9.11 -1.56
C VAL A 65 -4.81 -9.43 -1.40
N LEU A 66 -5.55 -8.70 -0.55
CA LEU A 66 -7.01 -8.83 -0.43
C LEU A 66 -7.79 -7.95 -1.43
N ASP A 67 -7.09 -7.07 -2.15
CA ASP A 67 -7.67 -6.21 -3.18
C ASP A 67 -7.33 -6.74 -4.58
N ASN A 68 -8.32 -7.33 -5.26
CA ASN A 68 -8.21 -7.71 -6.68
C ASN A 68 -8.93 -6.74 -7.62
N ARG A 69 -9.41 -5.60 -7.10
CA ARG A 69 -10.14 -4.61 -7.89
C ARG A 69 -9.24 -3.46 -8.27
N LEU A 70 -8.50 -2.91 -7.32
CA LEU A 70 -7.60 -1.79 -7.59
C LEU A 70 -6.23 -2.32 -8.02
N PRO A 71 -5.66 -1.85 -9.15
CA PRO A 71 -4.36 -2.29 -9.65
C PRO A 71 -3.20 -1.67 -8.85
N THR A 72 -3.24 -1.82 -7.53
CA THR A 72 -2.22 -1.35 -6.58
C THR A 72 -1.14 -2.41 -6.39
N ARG A 73 0.00 -2.02 -5.81
CA ARG A 73 1.12 -2.94 -5.61
C ARG A 73 0.88 -3.82 -4.40
N ALA A 74 0.47 -5.06 -4.62
CA ALA A 74 0.35 -6.10 -3.59
C ALA A 74 1.56 -7.07 -3.57
N PHE A 75 2.45 -6.98 -4.57
CA PHE A 75 3.59 -7.89 -4.75
C PHE A 75 4.90 -7.13 -4.96
N ALA A 76 5.98 -7.71 -4.46
CA ALA A 76 7.33 -7.50 -4.97
C ALA A 76 7.62 -8.58 -6.01
N VAL A 77 8.17 -8.17 -7.16
CA VAL A 77 8.45 -9.08 -8.27
C VAL A 77 9.89 -8.87 -8.69
N THR A 78 10.65 -9.95 -8.75
CA THR A 78 12.06 -9.92 -9.14
C THR A 78 12.36 -10.97 -10.21
N LYS A 79 13.42 -10.74 -10.97
CA LYS A 79 14.04 -11.72 -11.85
C LYS A 79 15.55 -11.61 -11.68
N ASP A 80 16.21 -12.72 -11.35
CA ASP A 80 17.66 -12.75 -11.09
C ASP A 80 18.13 -11.69 -10.07
N GLY A 81 17.29 -11.40 -9.07
CA GLY A 81 17.54 -10.39 -8.05
C GLY A 81 17.28 -8.94 -8.48
N VAL A 82 16.84 -8.71 -9.72
CA VAL A 82 16.48 -7.38 -10.24
C VAL A 82 14.97 -7.18 -10.12
N ASP A 83 14.57 -6.04 -9.56
CA ASP A 83 13.16 -5.64 -9.45
C ASP A 83 12.52 -5.48 -10.84
N VAL A 84 11.36 -6.11 -11.04
CA VAL A 84 10.51 -5.84 -12.20
C VAL A 84 9.72 -4.55 -11.92
N PRO A 85 9.78 -3.55 -12.81
CA PRO A 85 9.12 -2.27 -12.58
C PRO A 85 7.61 -2.42 -12.44
N PHE A 86 7.03 -1.88 -11.36
CA PHE A 86 5.59 -1.78 -11.19
C PHE A 86 4.99 -0.68 -12.08
N THR A 87 3.87 -0.97 -12.73
CA THR A 87 3.19 -0.09 -13.69
C THR A 87 1.73 0.22 -13.33
N GLY A 88 1.23 -0.31 -12.21
CA GLY A 88 -0.12 -0.03 -11.73
C GLY A 88 -0.29 1.36 -11.13
N ILE A 89 -1.22 1.50 -10.19
CA ILE A 89 -1.57 2.80 -9.58
C ILE A 89 -1.11 2.92 -8.13
N ARG A 90 -0.90 4.17 -7.69
CA ARG A 90 -0.80 4.55 -6.27
C ARG A 90 -2.03 5.35 -5.90
N ILE A 91 -2.76 4.91 -4.88
CA ILE A 91 -4.01 5.56 -4.44
C ILE A 91 -3.77 6.49 -3.25
N GLN A 92 -4.60 7.51 -3.15
CA GLN A 92 -4.75 8.37 -1.98
C GLN A 92 -6.15 8.13 -1.41
N VAL A 93 -6.25 8.01 -0.10
CA VAL A 93 -7.49 7.58 0.56
C VAL A 93 -7.88 8.51 1.71
N SER A 94 -9.19 8.75 1.82
CA SER A 94 -9.86 9.29 3.00
C SER A 94 -10.58 8.13 3.67
N LEU A 95 -10.07 7.67 4.82
CA LEU A 95 -10.72 6.58 5.57
C LEU A 95 -12.03 7.02 6.22
N ALA A 96 -12.23 8.31 6.45
CA ALA A 96 -13.51 8.85 6.93
C ALA A 96 -14.62 8.71 5.88
N ASP A 97 -14.26 8.73 4.59
CA ASP A 97 -15.18 8.57 3.45
C ASP A 97 -15.16 7.16 2.87
N ALA A 98 -14.39 6.24 3.46
CA ALA A 98 -14.36 4.84 3.07
C ALA A 98 -15.62 4.12 3.57
N ASP A 99 -16.23 3.34 2.69
CA ASP A 99 -17.36 2.48 3.05
C ASP A 99 -16.88 1.05 3.35
N GLU A 100 -17.80 0.17 3.75
CA GLU A 100 -17.46 -1.22 4.10
C GLU A 100 -16.86 -2.01 2.92
N THR A 101 -16.99 -1.54 1.67
CA THR A 101 -16.35 -2.17 0.52
C THR A 101 -14.83 -1.92 0.45
N ALA A 102 -14.27 -1.00 1.25
CA ALA A 102 -12.82 -0.85 1.43
C ALA A 102 -12.21 -1.97 2.28
N TYR A 103 -13.05 -2.72 3.01
CA TYR A 103 -12.61 -3.71 3.98
C TYR A 103 -12.98 -5.13 3.57
N THR A 104 -12.34 -6.08 4.23
CA THR A 104 -12.72 -7.50 4.22
C THR A 104 -12.78 -7.98 5.66
N THR A 105 -13.83 -8.73 6.01
CA THR A 105 -13.94 -9.39 7.30
C THR A 105 -13.38 -10.80 7.22
N ILE A 106 -12.45 -11.14 8.11
CA ILE A 106 -11.88 -12.49 8.22
C ILE A 106 -12.20 -13.03 9.61
N PRO A 107 -13.18 -13.94 9.74
CA PRO A 107 -13.51 -14.53 11.04
C PRO A 107 -12.34 -15.30 11.65
N ALA A 108 -12.36 -15.47 12.97
CA ALA A 108 -11.35 -16.22 13.70
C ALA A 108 -11.15 -17.63 13.13
N GLY A 109 -9.90 -18.01 12.83
CA GLY A 109 -9.55 -19.31 12.26
C GLY A 109 -10.02 -19.52 10.81
N LYS A 110 -10.48 -18.49 10.11
CA LYS A 110 -10.92 -18.56 8.70
C LYS A 110 -9.92 -17.90 7.76
N SER A 111 -10.04 -18.26 6.49
CA SER A 111 -9.24 -17.73 5.39
C SER A 111 -10.11 -17.00 4.37
N VAL A 112 -9.53 -16.01 3.72
CA VAL A 112 -10.03 -15.41 2.48
C VAL A 112 -9.02 -15.66 1.38
N THR A 113 -9.49 -16.15 0.23
CA THR A 113 -8.66 -16.46 -0.94
C THR A 113 -8.98 -15.49 -2.07
N VAL A 114 -7.94 -14.88 -2.66
CA VAL A 114 -8.06 -13.90 -3.73
C VAL A 114 -7.10 -14.26 -4.86
N SER A 115 -7.61 -14.27 -6.10
CA SER A 115 -6.80 -14.47 -7.30
C SER A 115 -6.40 -13.13 -7.91
N HIS A 116 -5.18 -13.08 -8.44
CA HIS A 116 -4.54 -11.87 -8.96
C HIS A 116 -3.95 -12.13 -10.35
N GLU A 117 -4.30 -11.25 -11.28
CA GLU A 117 -3.62 -11.10 -12.56
C GLU A 117 -2.49 -10.07 -12.41
N VAL A 118 -1.27 -10.45 -12.78
CA VAL A 118 -0.09 -9.59 -12.57
C VAL A 118 0.44 -8.95 -13.85
N ALA A 119 0.06 -9.48 -15.02
CA ALA A 119 0.50 -9.00 -16.33
C ALA A 119 0.34 -7.49 -16.56
N PRO A 120 -0.79 -6.84 -16.19
CA PRO A 120 -0.93 -5.38 -16.39
C PRO A 120 -0.23 -4.53 -15.33
N LEU A 121 0.24 -5.15 -14.24
CA LEU A 121 0.75 -4.45 -13.06
C LEU A 121 2.26 -4.28 -13.07
N PHE A 122 2.98 -5.01 -13.92
CA PHE A 122 4.45 -4.96 -13.98
C PHE A 122 4.98 -4.98 -15.43
N ASP A 123 6.14 -4.37 -15.63
CA ASP A 123 6.83 -4.31 -16.92
C ASP A 123 7.78 -5.49 -17.13
N PHE A 124 7.21 -6.70 -17.31
CA PHE A 124 7.99 -7.92 -17.56
C PHE A 124 8.82 -7.83 -18.85
N ALA A 125 8.35 -7.07 -19.86
CA ALA A 125 9.05 -6.87 -21.11
C ALA A 125 10.44 -6.24 -20.92
N SER A 126 10.59 -5.34 -19.94
CA SER A 126 11.85 -4.66 -19.63
C SER A 126 12.96 -5.60 -19.14
N VAL A 127 12.60 -6.80 -18.66
CA VAL A 127 13.55 -7.79 -18.11
C VAL A 127 13.56 -9.12 -18.89
N GLY A 128 12.67 -9.32 -19.86
CA GLY A 128 12.63 -10.49 -20.75
C GLY A 128 12.07 -11.77 -20.11
N THR A 129 11.89 -12.83 -20.91
CA THR A 129 11.44 -14.17 -20.48
C THR A 129 12.40 -14.83 -19.49
N GLY A 130 11.89 -15.74 -18.64
CA GLY A 130 12.69 -16.44 -17.63
C GLY A 130 11.91 -16.69 -16.34
N LYS A 131 12.65 -17.00 -15.27
CA LYS A 131 12.09 -17.29 -13.94
C LYS A 131 11.88 -16.02 -13.12
N PHE A 132 10.63 -15.72 -12.84
CA PHE A 132 10.21 -14.62 -11.96
C PHE A 132 9.94 -15.12 -10.55
N SER A 133 10.31 -14.33 -9.55
CA SER A 133 9.94 -14.55 -8.15
C SER A 133 8.92 -13.49 -7.72
N PHE A 134 7.83 -13.94 -7.13
CA PHE A 134 6.72 -13.13 -6.64
C PHE A 134 6.62 -13.29 -5.13
N GLU A 135 6.66 -12.18 -4.41
CA GLU A 135 6.54 -12.14 -2.95
C GLU A 135 5.41 -11.16 -2.57
N THR A 136 4.57 -11.55 -1.62
CA THR A 136 3.47 -10.68 -1.16
C THR A 136 3.97 -9.54 -0.28
N LEU A 137 3.37 -8.36 -0.36
CA LEU A 137 3.54 -7.35 0.69
C LEU A 137 2.68 -7.74 1.91
N SER A 138 3.31 -7.96 3.07
CA SER A 138 2.68 -8.57 4.25
C SER A 138 2.28 -7.60 5.36
N THR A 139 2.17 -6.31 5.05
CA THR A 139 1.67 -5.34 6.01
C THR A 139 0.17 -5.15 5.81
N PHE A 140 -0.59 -5.44 6.87
CA PHE A 140 -2.04 -5.22 6.91
C PHE A 140 -2.39 -4.15 7.94
N GLN A 141 -3.50 -3.48 7.70
CA GLN A 141 -4.13 -2.55 8.64
C GLN A 141 -5.47 -3.15 9.08
N VAL A 142 -5.62 -3.41 10.38
CA VAL A 142 -6.76 -4.15 10.93
C VAL A 142 -7.50 -3.37 12.01
N ALA A 143 -8.79 -3.60 12.14
CA ALA A 143 -9.64 -3.11 13.22
C ALA A 143 -10.59 -4.22 13.69
N GLY A 144 -11.24 -4.03 14.84
CA GLY A 144 -12.36 -4.87 15.25
C GLY A 144 -13.55 -4.67 14.30
N ILE A 145 -14.41 -5.69 14.19
CA ILE A 145 -15.58 -5.65 13.28
C ILE A 145 -16.50 -4.46 13.57
N ALA A 146 -16.74 -4.18 14.86
CA ALA A 146 -17.61 -3.10 15.32
C ALA A 146 -16.92 -1.73 15.36
N ASP A 147 -15.60 -1.67 15.14
CA ASP A 147 -14.86 -0.42 15.23
C ASP A 147 -15.16 0.45 14.00
N ARG A 148 -15.48 1.72 14.24
CA ARG A 148 -15.54 2.73 13.18
C ARG A 148 -14.13 3.18 12.86
N VAL A 149 -13.74 3.06 11.59
CA VAL A 149 -12.46 3.55 11.10
C VAL A 149 -12.70 4.88 10.40
N ALA A 150 -12.06 5.95 10.87
CA ALA A 150 -12.07 7.25 10.22
C ALA A 150 -10.66 7.76 9.91
N SER A 151 -9.65 7.17 10.57
CA SER A 151 -8.24 7.51 10.44
C SER A 151 -7.38 6.25 10.46
N ILE A 152 -6.16 6.36 9.93
CA ILE A 152 -5.16 5.29 9.99
C ILE A 152 -4.78 4.94 11.43
N THR A 153 -4.96 5.89 12.36
CA THR A 153 -4.72 5.69 13.80
C THR A 153 -5.73 4.78 14.47
N ASP A 154 -6.89 4.57 13.84
CA ASP A 154 -7.93 3.65 14.32
C ASP A 154 -7.61 2.21 13.92
N LEU A 155 -6.59 2.02 13.07
CA LEU A 155 -6.13 0.73 12.58
C LEU A 155 -4.86 0.30 13.33
N THR A 156 -4.79 -1.01 13.58
CA THR A 156 -3.60 -1.68 14.09
C THR A 156 -2.82 -2.25 12.91
N LYS A 157 -1.51 -1.96 12.86
CA LYS A 157 -0.61 -2.55 11.87
C LYS A 157 -0.29 -3.99 12.27
N VAL A 158 -0.47 -4.93 11.34
CA VAL A 158 -0.05 -6.33 11.48
C VAL A 158 0.96 -6.65 10.38
N GLU A 159 2.12 -7.17 10.76
CA GLU A 159 3.14 -7.67 9.83
C GLU A 159 3.13 -9.19 9.86
N THR A 160 3.23 -9.82 8.68
CA THR A 160 3.22 -11.28 8.54
C THR A 160 4.47 -11.77 7.83
N ALA A 161 4.80 -13.04 8.03
CA ALA A 161 5.74 -13.71 7.14
C ALA A 161 5.19 -13.73 5.71
N THR A 162 6.11 -13.69 4.75
CA THR A 162 5.85 -13.74 3.31
C THR A 162 6.40 -15.04 2.75
N ASP A 163 5.65 -15.63 1.83
CA ASP A 163 6.15 -16.71 0.98
C ASP A 163 6.41 -16.15 -0.42
N ALA A 164 7.46 -16.66 -1.05
CA ALA A 164 7.77 -16.36 -2.44
C ALA A 164 7.40 -17.55 -3.34
N VAL A 165 6.77 -17.24 -4.48
CA VAL A 165 6.46 -18.21 -5.53
C VAL A 165 7.32 -17.89 -6.74
N ALA A 166 7.92 -18.91 -7.35
CA ALA A 166 8.70 -18.75 -8.56
C ALA A 166 8.00 -19.38 -9.76
N VAL A 167 7.94 -18.65 -10.87
CA VAL A 167 7.25 -19.06 -12.11
C VAL A 167 8.13 -18.78 -13.31
N GLU A 168 8.27 -19.76 -14.20
CA GLU A 168 8.94 -19.61 -15.49
C GLU A 168 7.96 -19.03 -16.53
N VAL A 169 8.36 -18.00 -17.27
CA VAL A 169 7.62 -17.49 -18.44
C VAL A 169 8.47 -17.69 -19.68
N THR A 170 8.01 -18.54 -20.60
CA THR A 170 8.87 -19.09 -21.67
C THR A 170 8.87 -18.26 -22.94
N ALA A 171 7.79 -17.53 -23.26
CA ALA A 171 7.64 -16.90 -24.58
C ALA A 171 7.19 -15.43 -24.55
N ASP A 172 6.01 -15.12 -24.00
CA ASP A 172 5.41 -13.79 -24.10
C ASP A 172 5.45 -13.02 -22.78
N VAL A 173 6.27 -11.97 -22.76
CA VAL A 173 6.37 -10.99 -21.66
C VAL A 173 5.94 -9.58 -22.10
N LYS A 174 5.27 -9.44 -23.25
CA LYS A 174 4.87 -8.11 -23.75
C LYS A 174 4.00 -7.38 -22.74
N LYS A 175 4.26 -6.08 -22.58
CA LYS A 175 3.56 -5.23 -21.61
C LYS A 175 2.05 -5.21 -21.86
N ARG A 176 1.28 -5.43 -20.78
CA ARG A 176 -0.17 -5.24 -20.78
C ARG A 176 -0.50 -3.89 -20.17
N ASP A 177 -1.31 -3.13 -20.87
CA ASP A 177 -1.61 -1.75 -20.50
C ASP A 177 -2.93 -1.72 -19.73
N LEU A 178 -2.95 -1.00 -18.60
CA LEU A 178 -4.21 -0.65 -17.96
C LEU A 178 -5.09 0.16 -18.96
N PRO A 179 -6.43 0.03 -18.89
CA PRO A 179 -7.36 0.56 -19.90
C PRO A 179 -7.26 2.06 -20.23
N GLU A 180 -6.62 2.86 -19.39
CA GLU A 180 -6.57 4.32 -19.56
C GLU A 180 -5.15 4.81 -19.87
N ARG A 181 -4.86 5.05 -21.15
CA ARG A 181 -3.59 5.68 -21.59
C ARG A 181 -3.84 6.85 -22.53
N ASN A 182 -4.38 7.95 -22.00
CA ASN A 182 -4.30 9.22 -22.70
C ASN A 182 -2.84 9.70 -22.69
N LYS A 183 -2.16 9.59 -23.85
CA LYS A 183 -0.72 9.85 -24.03
C LYS A 183 -0.34 11.32 -24.25
N ARG A 184 -1.30 12.25 -24.22
CA ARG A 184 -1.06 13.70 -24.42
C ARG A 184 -1.91 14.45 -23.40
N ALA A 185 -1.33 15.29 -22.54
CA ALA A 185 -2.15 15.95 -21.53
C ALA A 185 -1.64 17.27 -20.94
N VAL A 186 -2.65 18.09 -20.62
CA VAL A 186 -2.77 19.15 -19.59
C VAL A 186 -4.03 18.77 -18.76
N ASN A 187 -4.50 19.60 -17.83
CA ASN A 187 -5.77 19.39 -17.12
C ASN A 187 -6.94 19.14 -18.10
N ILE A 188 -7.52 17.94 -18.06
CA ILE A 188 -8.57 17.50 -19.00
C ILE A 188 -9.97 17.53 -18.40
N CYS A 189 -10.15 18.17 -17.23
CA CYS A 189 -11.47 18.35 -16.63
C CYS A 189 -12.35 19.19 -17.55
N SER A 190 -13.40 18.58 -18.11
CA SER A 190 -14.30 19.23 -19.07
C SER A 190 -15.19 20.31 -18.42
N THR A 191 -15.54 20.14 -17.15
CA THR A 191 -16.30 21.12 -16.37
C THR A 191 -15.40 22.27 -15.94
N SER A 192 -15.75 23.50 -16.32
CA SER A 192 -14.95 24.70 -16.03
C SER A 192 -14.63 24.91 -14.55
N SER A 193 -15.62 24.73 -13.66
CA SER A 193 -15.43 24.85 -12.21
C SER A 193 -14.47 23.79 -11.66
N ARG A 194 -14.56 22.54 -12.13
CA ARG A 194 -13.63 21.46 -11.75
C ARG A 194 -12.22 21.76 -12.24
N ARG A 195 -12.08 22.22 -13.49
CA ARG A 195 -10.80 22.60 -14.07
C ARG A 195 -10.12 23.69 -13.25
N THR A 196 -10.83 24.80 -12.98
CA THR A 196 -10.32 25.90 -12.15
C THR A 196 -9.95 25.44 -10.74
N PHE A 197 -10.76 24.57 -10.13
CA PHE A 197 -10.46 24.01 -8.81
C PHE A 197 -9.16 23.19 -8.83
N ILE A 198 -9.00 22.27 -9.79
CA ILE A 198 -7.79 21.45 -9.92
C ILE A 198 -6.55 22.32 -10.22
N ASP A 199 -6.67 23.35 -11.07
CA ASP A 199 -5.56 24.27 -11.35
C ASP A 199 -5.13 25.06 -10.10
N ALA A 200 -6.11 25.51 -9.30
CA ALA A 200 -5.85 26.17 -8.03
C ALA A 200 -5.21 25.22 -7.01
N SER A 201 -5.76 24.01 -6.84
CA SER A 201 -5.21 22.99 -5.94
C SER A 201 -3.80 22.56 -6.34
N TYR A 202 -3.51 22.45 -7.63
CA TYR A 202 -2.17 22.16 -8.13
C TYR A 202 -1.17 23.26 -7.74
N SER A 203 -1.56 24.53 -7.90
CA SER A 203 -0.73 25.68 -7.53
C SER A 203 -0.52 25.79 -6.01
N GLU A 204 -1.58 25.53 -5.24
CA GLU A 204 -1.53 25.50 -3.78
C GLU A 204 -0.64 24.37 -3.26
N ALA A 205 -0.74 23.16 -3.83
CA ALA A 205 0.10 22.03 -3.44
C ALA A 205 1.60 22.32 -3.60
N LYS A 206 2.00 23.01 -4.68
CA LYS A 206 3.39 23.46 -4.88
C LYS A 206 3.84 24.45 -3.81
N THR A 207 2.95 25.38 -3.43
CA THR A 207 3.20 26.35 -2.36
C THR A 207 3.37 25.64 -1.02
N LEU A 208 2.48 24.71 -0.68
CA LEU A 208 2.56 23.90 0.55
C LEU A 208 3.84 23.05 0.59
N ALA A 209 4.27 22.48 -0.52
CA ALA A 209 5.52 21.73 -0.60
C ALA A 209 6.74 22.62 -0.31
N SER A 210 6.76 23.84 -0.86
CA SER A 210 7.80 24.85 -0.57
C SER A 210 7.81 25.25 0.90
N LEU A 211 6.62 25.46 1.51
CA LEU A 211 6.48 25.76 2.93
C LEU A 211 6.97 24.62 3.81
N GLY A 212 6.64 23.36 3.46
CA GLY A 212 7.11 22.18 4.16
C GLY A 212 8.63 22.05 4.12
N SER A 213 9.25 22.25 2.95
CA SER A 213 10.71 22.24 2.81
C SER A 213 11.39 23.32 3.67
N SER A 214 10.82 24.53 3.68
CA SER A 214 11.30 25.64 4.50
C SER A 214 11.14 25.38 6.01
N TYR A 215 10.04 24.76 6.41
CA TYR A 215 9.79 24.35 7.79
C TYR A 215 10.86 23.35 8.26
N ILE A 216 11.13 22.30 7.48
CA ILE A 216 12.15 21.30 7.84
C ILE A 216 13.53 21.93 7.94
N SER A 217 13.87 22.82 6.99
CA SER A 217 15.16 23.51 6.97
C SER A 217 15.38 24.41 8.18
N SER A 218 14.30 25.03 8.70
CA SER A 218 14.37 25.94 9.85
C SER A 218 14.27 25.23 11.21
N ARG A 219 13.49 24.15 11.31
CA ARG A 219 13.23 23.43 12.57
C ARG A 219 14.16 22.25 12.80
N GLY A 220 14.64 21.62 11.73
CA GLY A 220 15.48 20.43 11.77
C GLY A 220 14.75 19.15 12.22
N THR A 221 15.49 18.04 12.24
CA THR A 221 14.93 16.70 12.52
C THR A 221 14.62 16.45 14.00
N GLY A 222 15.04 17.35 14.89
CA GLY A 222 14.72 17.31 16.32
C GLY A 222 13.26 17.66 16.61
N ASP A 223 12.62 18.37 15.71
CA ASP A 223 11.26 18.89 15.87
C ASP A 223 10.20 17.77 15.99
N ALA A 224 9.24 17.97 16.90
CA ALA A 224 8.21 16.98 17.19
C ALA A 224 7.29 16.71 15.99
N LEU A 225 6.96 17.75 15.20
CA LEU A 225 6.15 17.61 14.00
C LEU A 225 6.95 16.87 12.92
N TYR A 226 8.23 17.19 12.75
CA TYR A 226 9.09 16.44 11.82
C TYR A 226 9.09 14.94 12.14
N ARG A 227 9.35 14.60 13.41
CA ARG A 227 9.36 13.21 13.87
C ARG A 227 7.99 12.55 13.77
N ALA A 228 6.91 13.29 13.94
CA ALA A 228 5.56 12.75 13.79
C ALA A 228 5.31 12.24 12.37
N TYR A 229 5.69 13.02 11.35
CA TYR A 229 5.44 12.70 9.93
C TYR A 229 6.52 11.83 9.30
N TRP A 230 7.80 12.16 9.50
CA TRP A 230 8.92 11.54 8.77
C TRP A 230 9.80 10.63 9.63
N LYS A 231 9.51 10.48 10.93
CA LYS A 231 10.21 9.59 11.86
C LYS A 231 11.72 9.88 11.86
N THR A 232 12.53 8.92 11.40
CA THR A 232 14.00 8.97 11.35
C THR A 232 14.53 9.17 9.93
N ASN A 233 13.65 9.45 8.95
CA ASN A 233 14.09 9.71 7.59
C ASN A 233 15.03 10.91 7.52
N SER A 234 15.95 10.86 6.54
CA SER A 234 16.87 11.96 6.25
C SER A 234 16.12 13.23 5.86
N ALA A 235 16.45 14.36 6.50
CA ALA A 235 15.91 15.66 6.13
C ALA A 235 16.24 16.04 4.68
N SER A 236 17.44 15.68 4.18
CA SER A 236 17.81 15.96 2.78
C SER A 236 16.96 15.15 1.80
N SER A 237 16.64 13.89 2.13
CA SER A 237 15.75 13.07 1.30
C SER A 237 14.33 13.64 1.27
N VAL A 238 13.78 14.03 2.42
CA VAL A 238 12.43 14.61 2.51
C VAL A 238 12.36 15.96 1.79
N THR A 239 13.29 16.86 2.07
CA THR A 239 13.33 18.19 1.43
C THR A 239 13.59 18.10 -0.07
N SER A 240 14.40 17.15 -0.55
CA SER A 240 14.59 16.91 -1.98
C SER A 240 13.27 16.56 -2.68
N ILE A 241 12.44 15.72 -2.06
CA ILE A 241 11.12 15.36 -2.62
C ILE A 241 10.18 16.56 -2.60
N LEU A 242 10.09 17.29 -1.48
CA LEU A 242 9.24 18.47 -1.37
C LEU A 242 9.66 19.56 -2.37
N ASN A 243 10.96 19.77 -2.56
CA ASN A 243 11.48 20.69 -3.56
C ASN A 243 11.15 20.24 -4.99
N ALA A 244 11.21 18.94 -5.29
CA ALA A 244 10.79 18.43 -6.59
C ALA A 244 9.30 18.71 -6.85
N VAL A 245 8.44 18.51 -5.85
CA VAL A 245 7.01 18.86 -5.95
C VAL A 245 6.81 20.36 -6.13
N ALA A 246 7.49 21.19 -5.33
CA ALA A 246 7.37 22.65 -5.42
C ALA A 246 7.79 23.21 -6.78
N ASN A 247 8.77 22.57 -7.44
CA ASN A 247 9.28 22.98 -8.74
C ASN A 247 8.68 22.22 -9.92
N GLU A 248 7.74 21.31 -9.67
CA GLU A 248 7.13 20.49 -10.71
C GLU A 248 6.46 21.36 -11.78
N ASN A 249 6.80 21.10 -13.05
CA ASN A 249 6.35 21.88 -14.19
C ASN A 249 6.19 21.03 -15.47
N SER A 250 6.10 19.71 -15.35
CA SER A 250 6.02 18.84 -16.51
C SER A 250 4.73 19.08 -17.31
N GLY A 251 4.90 19.52 -18.56
CA GLY A 251 3.80 19.68 -19.51
C GLY A 251 3.29 18.36 -20.11
N SER A 252 3.84 17.20 -19.69
CA SER A 252 3.39 15.88 -20.16
C SER A 252 2.48 15.16 -19.17
N ARG A 253 2.25 15.73 -17.98
CA ARG A 253 1.50 15.10 -16.88
C ARG A 253 0.02 15.44 -16.98
N THR A 254 -0.84 14.41 -17.01
CA THR A 254 -2.29 14.62 -16.96
C THR A 254 -2.76 14.90 -15.54
N LEU A 255 -3.65 15.88 -15.39
CA LEU A 255 -4.59 15.99 -14.27
C LEU A 255 -5.98 15.67 -14.83
N SER A 256 -6.55 14.51 -14.49
CA SER A 256 -7.82 14.01 -15.02
C SER A 256 -8.92 14.08 -13.98
N CYS A 257 -10.12 14.53 -14.38
CA CYS A 257 -11.36 14.37 -13.60
C CYS A 257 -12.21 13.20 -14.13
N THR A 258 -11.62 12.31 -14.92
CA THR A 258 -12.28 11.14 -15.49
C THR A 258 -11.58 9.92 -14.93
N ASP A 259 -12.31 9.16 -14.11
CA ASP A 259 -11.85 7.89 -13.55
C ASP A 259 -12.25 6.73 -14.44
N SER A 260 -11.43 6.46 -15.45
CA SER A 260 -11.64 5.33 -16.37
C SER A 260 -11.41 3.97 -15.72
N LEU A 261 -10.70 3.92 -14.60
CA LEU A 261 -10.43 2.67 -13.87
C LEU A 261 -11.54 2.33 -12.87
N GLY A 262 -12.47 3.26 -12.61
CA GLY A 262 -13.42 3.12 -11.51
C GLY A 262 -12.74 3.00 -10.15
N ALA A 263 -11.51 3.53 -10.02
CA ALA A 263 -10.68 3.41 -8.85
C ALA A 263 -11.05 4.41 -7.74
N CYS A 264 -11.61 5.57 -8.08
CA CYS A 264 -12.06 6.62 -7.16
C CYS A 264 -13.41 6.25 -6.53
N SER A 265 -13.41 5.22 -5.69
CA SER A 265 -14.57 4.76 -4.91
C SER A 265 -14.16 4.34 -3.50
N SER A 266 -15.14 4.28 -2.60
CA SER A 266 -14.93 3.88 -1.19
C SER A 266 -13.80 4.67 -0.50
N GLY A 267 -13.85 5.99 -0.60
CA GLY A 267 -12.87 6.87 0.02
C GLY A 267 -11.53 6.99 -0.73
N VAL A 268 -11.33 6.34 -1.88
CA VAL A 268 -10.21 6.70 -2.78
C VAL A 268 -10.51 8.08 -3.37
N ILE A 269 -9.68 9.07 -3.00
CA ILE A 269 -9.87 10.48 -3.40
C ILE A 269 -9.08 10.87 -4.64
N ALA A 270 -8.03 10.10 -4.96
CA ALA A 270 -7.23 10.27 -6.16
C ALA A 270 -6.34 9.03 -6.38
N TYR A 271 -5.83 8.87 -7.59
CA TYR A 271 -4.72 7.95 -7.85
C TYR A 271 -3.72 8.49 -8.86
N THR A 272 -2.51 7.94 -8.82
CA THR A 272 -1.43 8.22 -9.76
C THR A 272 -1.09 6.95 -10.53
N ALA A 273 -1.19 6.99 -11.86
CA ALA A 273 -0.70 5.91 -12.72
C ALA A 273 0.83 5.94 -12.75
N THR A 274 1.49 4.91 -12.21
CA THR A 274 2.95 4.93 -12.01
C THR A 274 3.74 4.93 -13.32
N ALA A 275 3.20 4.30 -14.37
CA ALA A 275 3.85 4.23 -15.68
C ALA A 275 3.88 5.58 -16.43
N THR A 276 2.88 6.45 -16.22
CA THR A 276 2.75 7.74 -16.94
C THR A 276 2.90 8.94 -16.03
N THR A 277 2.87 8.76 -14.71
CA THR A 277 2.82 9.79 -13.67
C THR A 277 1.57 10.66 -13.69
N ASN A 278 0.54 10.26 -14.46
CA ASN A 278 -0.75 10.96 -14.54
C ASN A 278 -1.50 10.86 -13.22
N LEU A 279 -2.16 11.94 -12.83
CA LEU A 279 -3.04 12.00 -11.67
C LEU A 279 -4.50 12.01 -12.12
N VAL A 280 -5.32 11.24 -11.42
CA VAL A 280 -6.76 11.14 -11.62
C VAL A 280 -7.47 11.41 -10.30
N TYR A 281 -8.51 12.23 -10.36
CA TYR A 281 -9.36 12.66 -9.25
C TYR A 281 -10.79 12.15 -9.47
#